data_AF-A0A5N9FK19-F1
#
_entry.id   AF-A0A5N9FK19-F1
#
_cell.length_a   1.000
_cell.length_b   1.000
_cell.length_c   1.000
_cell.angle_alpha   90.00
_cell.angle_beta   90.00
_cell.angle_gamma   90.00
#
_symmetry.space_group_name_H-M   'P 1'
#
loop_
_entity.id
_entity.type
_entity.pdbx_description
1 polymer ?
#
loop_
_entity_poly.entity_id
_entity_poly.type
_entity_poly.pdbx_seq_one_letter_code
_entity_poly.pdbx_strand_id
1 'polypeptide(L)'
;LYFLTVSEFNERSEVQDGRLLRVSGKLVEGTFGREGNSLESQFQVTDKDGDTLGVTLMASFTGVLPDLFFNPHSELILEGSYGGNEVFHADTILVKCPSKYVDLEDELNSAQNPIQG
;
A
#
# COMPACT_ATOMS: atom_id res chain seq x y z
N LEU A 1 6.82 -13.92 -12.83
CA LEU A 1 6.30 -13.33 -11.58
C LEU A 1 4.83 -13.04 -11.77
N TYR A 2 3.95 -13.54 -10.91
CA TYR A 2 2.51 -13.27 -11.00
C TYR A 2 2.17 -11.97 -10.28
N PHE A 3 1.19 -11.24 -10.79
CA PHE A 3 0.70 -9.99 -10.22
C PHE A 3 -0.77 -10.20 -9.86
N LEU A 4 -1.13 -9.88 -8.61
CA LEU A 4 -2.46 -10.09 -8.04
C LEU A 4 -2.86 -8.86 -7.21
N THR A 5 -4.16 -8.61 -7.07
CA THR A 5 -4.66 -7.74 -6.01
C THR A 5 -4.76 -8.48 -4.67
N VAL A 6 -4.99 -7.76 -3.57
CA VAL A 6 -5.22 -8.37 -2.25
C VAL A 6 -6.40 -9.35 -2.30
N SER A 7 -7.51 -8.96 -2.95
CA SER A 7 -8.67 -9.82 -3.11
C SER A 7 -8.34 -11.08 -3.91
N GLU A 8 -7.70 -10.95 -5.07
CA GLU A 8 -7.34 -12.10 -5.90
C GLU A 8 -6.37 -13.05 -5.21
N PHE A 9 -5.45 -12.52 -4.40
CA PHE A 9 -4.51 -13.32 -3.62
C PHE A 9 -5.23 -14.12 -2.53
N ASN A 10 -6.19 -13.52 -1.83
CA ASN A 10 -6.97 -14.18 -0.79
C ASN A 10 -7.93 -15.24 -1.34
N GLU A 11 -8.45 -15.06 -2.56
CA GLU A 11 -9.34 -16.03 -3.22
C GLU A 11 -8.59 -17.24 -3.81
N ARG A 12 -7.28 -17.11 -4.08
CA ARG A 12 -6.48 -18.13 -4.77
C ARG A 12 -5.49 -18.81 -3.84
N SER A 13 -5.95 -19.77 -3.03
CA SER A 13 -5.06 -20.56 -2.17
C SER A 13 -3.96 -21.30 -2.93
N GLU A 14 -4.12 -21.58 -4.23
CA GLU A 14 -3.09 -22.21 -5.08
C GLU A 14 -1.80 -21.37 -5.22
N VAL A 15 -1.89 -20.04 -5.05
CA VAL A 15 -0.70 -19.17 -5.12
C VAL A 15 -0.06 -18.96 -3.76
N GLN A 16 -0.68 -19.44 -2.68
CA GLN A 16 -0.20 -19.32 -1.30
C GLN A 16 0.77 -20.47 -0.94
N ASP A 17 1.59 -20.89 -1.91
CA ASP A 17 2.51 -22.02 -1.84
C ASP A 17 3.96 -21.61 -1.50
N GLY A 18 4.17 -20.34 -1.14
CA GLY A 18 5.49 -19.75 -0.85
C GLY A 18 6.26 -19.30 -2.09
N ARG A 19 5.68 -19.34 -3.29
CA ARG A 19 6.27 -18.77 -4.49
C ARG A 19 6.42 -17.24 -4.40
N LEU A 20 7.32 -16.69 -5.21
CA LEU A 20 7.46 -15.24 -5.38
C LEU A 20 6.30 -14.66 -6.20
N LEU A 21 5.66 -13.65 -5.64
CA LEU A 21 4.47 -12.97 -6.16
C LEU A 21 4.62 -11.45 -6.04
N ARG A 22 3.80 -10.73 -6.81
CA ARG A 22 3.48 -9.33 -6.57
C ARG A 22 2.03 -9.18 -6.16
N VAL A 23 1.79 -8.55 -5.02
CA VAL A 23 0.45 -8.24 -4.52
C VAL A 23 0.28 -6.73 -4.45
N SER A 24 -0.76 -6.20 -5.09
CA SER A 24 -1.08 -4.76 -5.08
C SER A 24 -2.25 -4.44 -4.16
N GLY A 25 -2.15 -3.33 -3.44
CA GLY A 25 -3.19 -2.84 -2.54
C GLY A 25 -2.91 -1.42 -2.06
N LYS A 26 -3.62 -1.00 -1.00
CA LYS A 26 -3.40 0.26 -0.27
C LYS A 26 -3.10 -0.04 1.18
N LEU A 27 -2.30 0.80 1.82
CA LEU A 27 -2.07 0.72 3.26
C LEU A 27 -3.39 0.92 4.01
N VAL A 28 -3.69 0.05 4.98
CA VAL A 28 -4.77 0.30 5.94
C VAL A 28 -4.25 1.28 6.99
N GLU A 29 -4.87 2.45 7.07
CA GLU A 29 -4.46 3.51 8.00
C GLU A 29 -4.44 2.99 9.45
N GLY A 30 -3.40 3.36 10.20
CA GLY A 30 -3.25 2.96 11.61
C GLY A 30 -2.79 1.52 11.84
N THR A 31 -2.55 0.72 10.79
CA THR A 31 -2.07 -0.68 10.93
C THR A 31 -0.55 -0.82 10.87
N PHE A 32 0.17 0.23 10.47
CA PHE A 32 1.62 0.22 10.42
C PHE A 32 2.24 0.18 11.81
N GLY A 33 3.06 -0.83 12.08
CA GLY A 33 3.81 -1.01 13.31
C GLY A 33 5.28 -1.35 13.03
N ARG A 34 6.17 -0.84 13.89
CA ARG A 34 7.60 -1.15 13.90
C ARG A 34 8.07 -1.19 15.34
N GLU A 35 8.75 -2.27 15.71
CA GLU A 35 9.24 -2.50 17.08
C GLU A 35 10.53 -1.71 17.33
N GLY A 36 10.48 -0.73 18.23
CA GLY A 36 11.65 -0.01 18.75
C GLY A 36 12.62 0.47 17.66
N ASN A 37 13.85 -0.05 17.69
CA ASN A 37 14.92 0.27 16.74
C ASN A 37 15.06 -0.77 15.60
N SER A 38 14.07 -1.64 15.40
CA SER A 38 14.08 -2.64 14.32
C SER A 38 13.81 -1.98 12.97
N LEU A 39 14.34 -2.59 11.90
CA LEU A 39 13.96 -2.28 10.51
C LEU A 39 12.78 -3.12 10.03
N GLU A 40 12.39 -4.13 10.82
CA GLU A 40 11.21 -4.93 10.56
C GLU A 40 9.95 -4.14 10.89
N SER A 41 9.01 -4.16 9.96
CA SER A 41 7.71 -3.51 10.07
C SER A 41 6.61 -4.49 9.69
N GLN A 42 5.44 -4.32 10.30
CA GLN A 42 4.22 -5.05 9.97
C GLN A 42 3.10 -4.06 9.67
N PHE A 43 2.25 -4.40 8.72
CA PHE A 43 1.14 -3.56 8.29
C PHE A 43 0.10 -4.39 7.54
N GLN A 44 -1.12 -3.88 7.44
CA GLN A 44 -2.14 -4.48 6.61
C GLN A 44 -2.28 -3.72 5.29
N VAL A 45 -2.50 -4.46 4.22
CA VAL A 45 -2.90 -3.90 2.92
C VAL A 45 -4.30 -4.38 2.55
N THR A 46 -5.07 -3.49 1.95
CA THR A 46 -6.43 -3.75 1.43
C THR A 46 -6.48 -3.52 -0.07
N ASP A 47 -7.55 -3.97 -0.72
CA ASP A 47 -7.74 -3.78 -2.15
C ASP A 47 -7.93 -2.28 -2.52
N LYS A 48 -7.84 -1.95 -3.80
CA LYS A 48 -7.92 -0.57 -4.32
C LYS A 48 -9.28 0.07 -4.09
N ASP A 49 -10.33 -0.73 -4.22
CA ASP A 49 -11.70 -0.40 -3.86
C ASP A 49 -11.85 -0.64 -2.36
N GLY A 50 -11.48 0.38 -1.56
CA GLY A 50 -11.63 0.39 -0.09
C GLY A 50 -13.08 0.26 0.42
N ASP A 51 -13.99 -0.17 -0.45
CA ASP A 51 -15.41 -0.44 -0.25
C ASP A 51 -15.70 -1.95 -0.07
N THR A 52 -14.75 -2.82 -0.43
CA THR A 52 -14.88 -4.27 -0.17
C THR A 52 -14.65 -4.55 1.31
N LEU A 53 -15.75 -4.61 2.06
CA LEU A 53 -15.86 -5.02 3.46
C LEU A 53 -14.80 -6.08 3.88
N GLY A 54 -13.70 -5.62 4.49
CA GLY A 54 -12.85 -6.42 5.37
C GLY A 54 -11.76 -7.30 4.75
N VAL A 55 -11.55 -7.30 3.44
CA VAL A 55 -10.49 -8.13 2.84
C VAL A 55 -9.13 -7.44 3.00
N THR A 56 -8.31 -7.95 3.91
CA THR A 56 -6.95 -7.44 4.18
C THR A 56 -5.93 -8.55 4.07
N LEU A 57 -4.67 -8.16 3.86
CA LEU A 57 -3.51 -9.04 3.90
C LEU A 57 -2.49 -8.48 4.89
N MET A 58 -2.11 -9.30 5.87
CA MET A 58 -1.00 -8.97 6.76
C MET A 58 0.32 -9.11 6.02
N ALA A 59 1.16 -8.08 6.09
CA ALA A 59 2.46 -8.06 5.45
C ALA A 59 3.56 -7.64 6.43
N SER A 60 4.76 -8.18 6.21
CA SER A 60 5.99 -7.78 6.89
C SER A 60 7.01 -7.26 5.87
N PHE A 61 7.83 -6.30 6.29
CA PHE A 61 8.93 -5.78 5.48
C PHE A 61 10.09 -5.35 6.36
N THR A 62 11.30 -5.74 5.97
CA THR A 62 12.53 -5.32 6.65
C THR A 62 13.30 -4.36 5.76
N GLY A 63 13.30 -3.07 6.09
CA GLY A 63 14.04 -2.08 5.32
C GLY A 63 13.50 -0.66 5.44
N VAL A 64 13.93 0.19 4.52
CA VAL A 64 13.49 1.58 4.41
C VAL A 64 12.28 1.64 3.48
N LEU A 65 11.22 2.29 3.94
CA LEU A 65 9.99 2.47 3.18
C LEU A 65 10.08 3.75 2.33
N PRO A 66 9.54 3.76 1.10
CA PRO A 66 9.43 4.99 0.32
C PRO A 66 8.54 6.03 1.01
N ASP A 67 8.80 7.33 0.82
CA ASP A 67 8.05 8.41 1.47
C ASP A 67 6.54 8.34 1.21
N LEU A 68 6.15 7.94 0.00
CA LEU A 68 4.74 7.82 -0.41
C LEU A 68 4.02 6.61 0.20
N PHE A 69 4.71 5.74 0.93
CA PHE A 69 4.11 4.54 1.53
C PHE A 69 2.91 4.86 2.43
N PHE A 70 2.99 5.96 3.17
CA PHE A 70 1.96 6.40 4.11
C PHE A 70 0.85 7.25 3.45
N ASN A 71 0.94 7.49 2.14
CA ASN A 71 -0.06 8.29 1.45
C ASN A 71 -1.30 7.42 1.13
N PRO A 72 -2.50 7.77 1.64
CA PRO A 72 -3.72 6.97 1.47
C PRO A 72 -4.19 6.86 0.00
N HIS A 73 -3.69 7.73 -0.87
CA HIS A 73 -3.98 7.71 -2.30
C HIS A 73 -2.97 6.89 -3.11
N SER A 74 -1.90 6.40 -2.48
CA SER A 74 -0.87 5.61 -3.16
C SER A 74 -1.25 4.13 -3.24
N GLU A 75 -0.91 3.52 -4.37
CA GLU A 75 -1.00 2.06 -4.54
C GLU A 75 0.35 1.45 -4.18
N LEU A 76 0.32 0.52 -3.23
CA LEU A 76 1.46 -0.30 -2.85
C LEU A 76 1.51 -1.56 -3.72
N ILE A 77 2.72 -1.97 -4.09
CA ILE A 77 3.00 -3.26 -4.71
C ILE A 77 4.05 -3.94 -3.86
N LEU A 78 3.65 -5.04 -3.22
CA LEU A 78 4.50 -5.87 -2.41
C LEU A 78 5.03 -6.99 -3.30
N GLU A 79 6.34 -7.08 -3.48
CA GLU A 79 7.00 -8.23 -4.09
C GLU A 79 7.60 -9.10 -2.98
N GLY A 80 7.25 -10.38 -2.97
CA GLY A 80 7.69 -11.30 -1.93
C GLY A 80 6.97 -12.63 -1.95
N SER A 81 6.88 -13.29 -0.80
CA SER A 81 6.28 -14.62 -0.65
C SER A 81 5.35 -14.70 0.55
N TYR A 82 4.38 -15.61 0.49
CA TYR A 82 3.47 -15.85 1.61
C TYR A 82 3.99 -16.97 2.50
N GLY A 83 4.18 -16.67 3.79
CA GLY A 83 4.66 -17.62 4.77
C GLY A 83 3.53 -18.41 5.43
N GLY A 84 3.87 -19.55 6.04
CA GLY A 84 2.92 -20.38 6.79
C GLY A 84 2.39 -19.75 8.10
N ASN A 85 2.83 -18.54 8.43
CA ASN A 85 2.37 -17.76 9.57
C ASN A 85 1.25 -16.76 9.20
N GLU A 86 0.63 -16.93 8.03
CA GLU A 86 -0.42 -16.05 7.51
C GLU A 86 0.05 -14.60 7.26
N VAL A 87 1.36 -14.43 7.00
CA VAL A 87 2.00 -13.14 6.70
C VAL A 87 2.67 -13.20 5.34
N PHE A 88 2.42 -12.16 4.54
CA PHE A 88 3.15 -11.92 3.31
C PHE A 88 4.49 -11.22 3.63
N HIS A 89 5.59 -11.93 3.43
CA HIS A 89 6.94 -11.40 3.64
C HIS A 89 7.37 -10.68 2.36
N ALA A 90 7.35 -9.35 2.40
CA ALA A 90 7.78 -8.52 1.28
C ALA A 90 9.31 -8.39 1.28
N ASP A 91 9.92 -8.71 0.14
CA ASP A 91 11.32 -8.46 -0.16
C ASP A 91 11.51 -7.05 -0.74
N THR A 92 10.50 -6.54 -1.45
CA THR A 92 10.53 -5.20 -2.07
C THR A 92 9.15 -4.56 -2.01
N ILE A 93 9.12 -3.27 -1.71
CA ILE A 93 7.91 -2.44 -1.75
C ILE A 93 8.08 -1.35 -2.79
N LEU A 94 7.18 -1.34 -3.76
CA LEU A 94 7.06 -0.26 -4.73
C LEU A 94 5.81 0.54 -4.41
N VAL A 95 5.92 1.86 -4.49
CA VAL A 95 4.79 2.77 -4.32
C VAL A 95 4.53 3.47 -5.65
N LYS A 96 3.33 3.27 -6.20
CA LYS A 96 2.89 4.02 -7.37
C LYS A 96 2.41 5.40 -6.92
N CYS A 97 2.98 6.43 -7.51
CA CYS A 97 2.45 7.78 -7.37
C CYS A 97 0.99 7.80 -7.82
N PRO A 98 0.08 8.50 -7.12
CA PRO A 98 -1.23 8.78 -7.64
C PRO A 98 -1.03 9.61 -8.91
N SER A 99 -1.17 8.99 -10.08
CA SER A 99 -1.10 9.67 -11.37
C SER A 99 -2.39 10.46 -11.59
N LYS A 100 -2.63 11.44 -10.73
CA LYS A 100 -3.41 12.60 -11.10
C LYS A 100 -2.40 13.71 -11.20
N TYR A 101 -2.23 14.19 -12.42
CA TYR A 101 -1.67 15.51 -12.71
C TYR A 101 -2.18 16.45 -11.61
N VAL A 102 -1.27 16.87 -10.73
CA VAL A 102 -1.49 18.08 -9.95
C VAL A 102 -1.53 19.18 -11.00
N ASP A 103 -2.72 19.45 -11.52
CA ASP A 103 -3.02 20.78 -12.00
C ASP A 103 -2.91 21.67 -10.76
N LEU A 104 -1.70 22.18 -10.56
CA LEU A 104 -1.32 23.17 -9.57
C LEU A 104 -2.01 24.53 -9.87
N GLU A 105 -3.07 24.54 -10.68
CA GLU A 105 -3.65 25.69 -11.35
C GLU A 105 -5.05 26.09 -10.82
N ASP A 106 -5.78 25.22 -10.13
CA ASP A 106 -7.15 25.56 -9.66
C ASP A 106 -7.20 26.24 -8.27
N GLU A 107 -6.28 25.93 -7.35
CA GLU A 107 -6.28 26.56 -6.00
C GLU A 107 -5.51 27.89 -5.91
N LEU A 108 -4.61 28.19 -6.87
CA LEU A 108 -3.76 29.39 -6.80
C LEU A 108 -4.29 30.61 -7.59
N ASN A 109 -5.27 30.43 -8.51
CA ASN A 109 -5.83 31.53 -9.32
C ASN A 109 -7.16 32.11 -8.81
N SER A 110 -7.83 31.50 -7.84
CA SER A 110 -9.01 32.13 -7.18
C SER A 110 -8.66 32.91 -5.90
N ALA A 111 -7.40 32.83 -5.44
CA ALA A 111 -6.91 33.48 -4.23
C ALA A 111 -5.98 34.69 -4.47
N GLN A 112 -6.18 35.44 -5.56
CA GLN A 112 -5.61 36.78 -5.77
C GLN A 112 -6.74 37.72 -6.23
N ASN A 113 -7.25 38.71 -5.50
CA ASN A 113 -6.91 39.27 -4.20
C ASN A 113 -8.17 39.94 -3.60
N PRO A 114 -8.21 40.13 -2.27
CA PRO A 114 -9.30 40.70 -1.49
C PRO A 114 -9.24 42.24 -1.44
N ILE A 115 -10.32 42.91 -0.97
CA ILE A 115 -10.34 43.86 0.16
C ILE A 115 -11.78 44.38 0.31
N GLN A 116 -12.26 44.31 1.56
CA GLN A 116 -13.48 44.95 2.05
C GLN A 116 -13.41 46.49 1.93
N GLY A 117 -14.52 47.10 1.53
CA GLY A 117 -14.80 48.53 1.65
C GLY A 117 -16.29 48.75 1.76
#